data_AF-A0A3D3PDZ2-F1
#
_entry.id   AF-A0A3D3PDZ2-F1
#
_cell.length_a   1.000
_cell.length_b   1.000
_cell.length_c   1.000
_cell.angle_alpha   90.00
_cell.angle_beta   90.00
_cell.angle_gamma   90.00
#
_symmetry.space_group_name_H-M   'P 1'
#
loop_
_entity.id
_entity.type
_entity.pdbx_description
1 polymer ?
#
loop_
_entity_poly.entity_id
_entity_poly.type
_entity_poly.pdbx_seq_one_letter_code
_entity_poly.pdbx_strand_id
1 'polypeptide(L)'
;MHKNSGKKRFDAFRFWQQWLVYSSIIFALFGVVFAVNGNNLLFRPYNDALARIFWNADTIPGDIEPFRAFIYAPLGGTIACCYILLAYIAWYPFRNKERWARNSIIAAFGIWITLDSGVCLYYHVFFQIWMINLFSFLVKALPLFFTWKYFRDASSTDHSVAS
;
A
#
# COMPACT_ATOMS: atom_id res chain seq x y z
N MET A 1 17.86 -34.18 -33.15
CA MET A 1 16.72 -34.09 -32.21
C MET A 1 16.92 -32.87 -31.31
N HIS A 2 16.02 -31.90 -31.43
CA HIS A 2 16.00 -30.64 -30.69
C HIS A 2 15.81 -30.86 -29.17
N LYS A 3 16.60 -30.19 -28.34
CA LYS A 3 16.16 -29.79 -27.00
C LYS A 3 16.60 -28.35 -26.75
N ASN A 4 15.83 -27.42 -27.34
CA ASN A 4 15.95 -26.01 -27.04
C ASN A 4 15.34 -25.79 -25.66
N SER A 5 16.14 -25.90 -24.60
CA SER A 5 15.70 -25.59 -23.23
C SER A 5 15.55 -24.07 -23.13
N GLY A 6 14.38 -23.57 -23.51
CA GLY A 6 13.96 -22.19 -23.32
C GLY A 6 13.96 -21.86 -21.84
N LYS A 7 15.11 -21.41 -21.33
CA LYS A 7 15.26 -20.85 -19.98
C LYS A 7 14.35 -19.61 -19.97
N LYS A 8 13.15 -19.72 -19.38
CA LYS A 8 12.25 -18.57 -19.19
C LYS A 8 13.07 -17.47 -18.50
N ARG A 9 13.40 -16.40 -19.24
CA ARG A 9 14.11 -15.25 -18.68
C ARG A 9 13.20 -14.68 -17.60
N PHE A 10 13.65 -14.68 -16.35
CA PHE A 10 12.90 -14.07 -15.27
C PHE A 10 12.70 -12.59 -15.60
N ASP A 11 11.46 -12.22 -15.88
CA ASP A 11 11.11 -10.82 -16.13
C ASP A 11 10.92 -10.14 -14.78
N ALA A 12 12.02 -9.61 -14.24
CA ALA A 12 12.02 -8.90 -12.96
C ALA A 12 10.97 -7.78 -12.93
N PHE A 13 10.70 -7.12 -14.06
CA PHE A 13 9.66 -6.09 -14.11
C PHE A 13 8.28 -6.69 -13.88
N ARG A 14 7.95 -7.79 -14.58
CA ARG A 14 6.67 -8.48 -14.41
C ARG A 14 6.49 -9.00 -12.99
N PHE A 15 7.55 -9.53 -12.37
CA PHE A 15 7.51 -9.94 -10.97
C PHE A 15 7.11 -8.78 -10.05
N TRP A 16 7.78 -7.64 -10.14
CA TRP A 16 7.49 -6.47 -9.29
C TRP A 16 6.13 -5.83 -9.59
N GLN A 17 5.69 -5.85 -10.85
CA GLN A 17 4.35 -5.41 -11.23
C GLN A 17 3.28 -6.32 -10.60
N GLN A 18 3.44 -7.64 -10.69
CA GLN A 18 2.53 -8.61 -10.07
C GLN A 18 2.57 -8.52 -8.54
N TRP A 19 3.74 -8.31 -7.94
CA TRP A 19 3.88 -8.05 -6.51
C TRP A 19 3.03 -6.85 -6.07
N LEU A 20 3.08 -5.74 -6.81
CA LEU A 20 2.24 -4.57 -6.51
C LEU A 20 0.75 -4.91 -6.60
N VAL A 21 0.31 -5.64 -7.64
CA VAL A 21 -1.09 -6.06 -7.77
C VAL A 21 -1.52 -6.92 -6.59
N TYR A 22 -0.83 -8.04 -6.33
CA TYR A 22 -1.24 -9.01 -5.33
C TYR A 22 -1.18 -8.44 -3.92
N SER A 23 -0.10 -7.72 -3.58
CA SER A 23 -0.03 -7.06 -2.28
C SER A 23 -1.16 -6.05 -2.11
N SER A 24 -1.53 -5.29 -3.15
CA SER A 24 -2.64 -4.33 -3.05
C SER A 24 -3.99 -5.03 -2.86
N ILE A 25 -4.26 -6.12 -3.57
CA ILE A 25 -5.48 -6.91 -3.34
C ILE A 25 -5.53 -7.42 -1.90
N ILE A 26 -4.41 -7.93 -1.36
CA ILE A 26 -4.33 -8.38 0.03
C ILE A 26 -4.65 -7.23 0.99
N PHE A 27 -4.00 -6.07 0.84
CA PHE A 27 -4.29 -4.90 1.69
C PHE A 27 -5.73 -4.41 1.56
N ALA A 28 -6.33 -4.50 0.37
CA ALA A 28 -7.73 -4.15 0.19
C ALA A 28 -8.66 -5.08 0.98
N LEU A 29 -8.39 -6.39 0.95
CA LEU A 29 -9.12 -7.36 1.77
C LEU A 29 -8.93 -7.09 3.27
N PHE A 30 -7.70 -6.76 3.70
CA PHE A 30 -7.45 -6.32 5.08
C PHE A 30 -8.29 -5.10 5.45
N GLY A 31 -8.39 -4.10 4.56
CA GLY A 31 -9.25 -2.93 4.75
C GLY A 31 -10.72 -3.30 4.93
N VAL A 32 -11.25 -4.23 4.12
CA VAL A 32 -12.63 -4.73 4.26
C VAL A 32 -12.83 -5.42 5.61
N VAL A 33 -11.92 -6.32 6.01
CA VAL A 33 -12.02 -7.00 7.31
C VAL A 33 -11.92 -6.00 8.46
N PHE A 34 -11.04 -5.00 8.36
CA PHE A 34 -10.89 -3.94 9.35
C PHE A 34 -12.16 -3.08 9.47
N ALA A 35 -12.81 -2.76 8.35
CA ALA A 35 -14.04 -1.97 8.31
C ALA A 35 -15.23 -2.69 8.96
N VAL A 36 -15.39 -3.98 8.67
CA VAL A 36 -16.58 -4.76 9.09
C VAL A 36 -16.40 -5.37 10.47
N ASN A 37 -15.18 -5.83 10.79
CA ASN A 37 -14.90 -6.55 12.03
C ASN A 37 -13.49 -6.24 12.56
N GLY A 38 -13.21 -4.96 12.84
CA GLY A 38 -11.91 -4.53 13.35
C GLY A 38 -11.64 -4.84 14.83
N ASN A 39 -12.53 -5.54 15.53
CA ASN A 39 -12.30 -6.05 16.90
C ASN A 39 -12.25 -7.58 16.95
N ASN A 40 -11.54 -8.16 15.98
CA ASN A 40 -11.32 -9.60 15.90
C ASN A 40 -9.94 -9.99 16.47
N LEU A 41 -9.65 -11.30 16.50
CA LEU A 41 -8.37 -11.81 17.02
C LEU A 41 -7.12 -11.24 16.31
N LEU A 42 -7.24 -10.89 15.02
CA LEU A 42 -6.15 -10.35 14.22
C LEU A 42 -5.79 -8.91 14.61
N PHE A 43 -6.81 -8.10 14.94
CA PHE A 43 -6.63 -6.69 15.31
C PHE A 43 -6.58 -6.45 16.81
N ARG A 44 -6.84 -7.46 17.64
CA ARG A 44 -6.80 -7.34 19.10
C ARG A 44 -5.47 -6.78 19.63
N PRO A 45 -4.28 -7.24 19.19
CA PRO A 45 -3.01 -6.64 19.65
C PRO A 45 -2.89 -5.16 19.29
N TYR A 46 -3.44 -4.75 18.14
CA TYR A 46 -3.48 -3.34 17.71
C TYR A 46 -4.41 -2.52 18.63
N ASN A 47 -5.60 -3.04 18.92
CA ASN A 47 -6.58 -2.40 19.79
C ASN A 47 -6.06 -2.26 21.23
N ASP A 48 -5.41 -3.29 21.77
CA ASP A 48 -4.85 -3.29 23.12
C ASP A 48 -3.67 -2.29 23.22
N ALA A 49 -2.86 -2.16 22.17
CA ALA A 49 -1.80 -1.15 22.11
C ALA A 49 -2.38 0.28 22.11
N LEU A 50 -3.46 0.53 21.35
CA LEU A 50 -4.16 1.81 21.38
C LEU A 50 -4.80 2.07 22.75
N ALA A 51 -5.40 1.06 23.37
CA ALA A 51 -5.99 1.17 24.72
C ALA A 51 -4.98 1.65 25.76
N ARG A 52 -3.76 1.09 25.72
CA ARG A 52 -2.67 1.47 26.63
C ARG A 52 -2.20 2.90 26.42
N ILE A 53 -2.14 3.38 25.18
CA ILE A 53 -1.64 4.72 24.85
C ILE A 53 -2.68 5.80 25.18
N PHE A 54 -3.93 5.61 24.75
CA PHE A 54 -4.96 6.65 24.82
C PHE A 54 -5.79 6.60 26.10
N TRP A 55 -5.92 5.43 26.74
CA TRP A 55 -6.78 5.24 27.91
C TRP A 55 -6.08 4.60 29.12
N ASN A 56 -4.78 4.28 29.01
CA ASN A 56 -4.02 3.57 30.04
C ASN A 56 -4.75 2.31 30.55
N ALA A 57 -5.38 1.58 29.62
CA ALA A 57 -6.17 0.39 29.89
C ALA A 57 -5.69 -0.78 29.04
N ASP A 58 -5.97 -2.02 29.47
CA ASP A 58 -5.62 -3.22 28.72
C ASP A 58 -6.48 -3.44 27.47
N THR A 59 -7.71 -2.92 27.50
CA THR A 59 -8.68 -3.00 26.40
C THR A 59 -9.39 -1.66 26.24
N ILE A 60 -9.90 -1.40 25.04
CA ILE A 60 -10.65 -0.16 24.76
C ILE A 60 -11.90 -0.12 25.65
N PRO A 61 -12.15 0.99 26.37
CA PRO A 61 -13.33 1.14 27.21
C PRO A 61 -14.64 0.93 26.44
N GLY A 62 -15.60 0.23 27.06
CA GLY A 62 -16.84 -0.19 26.40
C GLY A 62 -17.74 0.96 25.96
N ASP A 63 -17.66 2.11 26.61
CA ASP A 63 -18.35 3.36 26.26
C ASP A 63 -17.82 4.01 24.97
N ILE A 64 -16.57 3.71 24.59
CA ILE A 64 -15.94 4.23 23.36
C ILE A 64 -16.13 3.26 22.17
N GLU A 65 -16.49 2.01 22.43
CA GLU A 65 -16.58 0.96 21.42
C GLU A 65 -17.46 1.31 20.20
N PRO A 66 -18.66 1.92 20.35
CA PRO A 66 -19.46 2.33 19.20
C PRO A 66 -18.77 3.38 18.33
N PHE A 67 -18.09 4.34 18.96
CA PHE A 67 -17.34 5.37 18.24
C PHE A 67 -16.13 4.79 17.53
N ARG A 68 -15.37 3.91 18.19
CA ARG A 68 -14.26 3.19 17.57
C ARG A 68 -14.70 2.37 16.36
N ALA A 69 -15.78 1.60 16.50
CA ALA A 69 -16.34 0.81 15.39
C ALA A 69 -16.76 1.71 14.22
N PHE A 70 -17.41 2.85 14.52
CA PHE A 70 -17.74 3.86 13.52
C PHE A 70 -16.50 4.41 12.83
N ILE A 71 -15.39 4.68 13.52
CA ILE A 71 -14.14 5.20 12.92
C ILE A 71 -13.44 4.12 12.07
N TYR A 72 -13.50 2.86 12.47
CA TYR A 72 -12.84 1.77 11.74
C TYR A 72 -13.51 1.47 10.40
N ALA A 73 -14.84 1.64 10.30
CA ALA A 73 -15.58 1.44 9.05
C ALA A 73 -15.07 2.32 7.88
N PRO A 74 -15.02 3.67 7.96
CA PRO A 74 -14.49 4.51 6.90
C PRO A 74 -12.96 4.39 6.75
N LEU A 75 -12.21 4.11 7.81
CA LEU A 75 -10.76 3.84 7.69
C LEU A 75 -10.51 2.58 6.86
N GLY A 76 -11.16 1.47 7.19
CA GLY A 76 -11.06 0.24 6.43
C GLY A 76 -11.60 0.38 5.00
N GLY A 77 -12.69 1.13 4.83
CA GLY A 77 -13.27 1.44 3.52
C GLY A 77 -12.32 2.26 2.63
N THR A 78 -11.64 3.26 3.18
CA THR A 78 -10.64 4.05 2.44
C THR A 78 -9.42 3.21 2.10
N ILE A 79 -8.93 2.37 3.02
CA ILE A 79 -7.87 1.37 2.74
C ILE A 79 -8.31 0.49 1.56
N ALA A 80 -9.48 -0.14 1.63
CA ALA A 80 -9.99 -1.01 0.58
C ALA A 80 -10.05 -0.30 -0.78
N CYS A 81 -10.66 0.89 -0.81
CA CYS A 81 -10.78 1.71 -2.02
C CYS A 81 -9.41 2.07 -2.62
N CYS A 82 -8.50 2.63 -1.83
CA CYS A 82 -7.18 3.07 -2.29
C CYS A 82 -6.35 1.90 -2.83
N TYR A 83 -6.42 0.73 -2.19
CA TYR A 83 -5.66 -0.43 -2.62
C TYR A 83 -6.28 -1.15 -3.82
N ILE A 84 -7.60 -1.14 -3.98
CA ILE A 84 -8.24 -1.57 -5.23
C ILE A 84 -7.80 -0.66 -6.38
N LEU A 85 -7.85 0.66 -6.18
CA LEU A 85 -7.38 1.62 -7.17
C LEU A 85 -5.91 1.39 -7.53
N LEU A 86 -5.05 1.19 -6.53
CA LEU A 86 -3.65 0.84 -6.75
C LEU A 86 -3.50 -0.47 -7.54
N ALA A 87 -4.30 -1.50 -7.28
CA ALA A 87 -4.26 -2.73 -8.04
C ALA A 87 -4.58 -2.49 -9.52
N TYR A 88 -5.57 -1.65 -9.84
CA TYR A 88 -5.86 -1.26 -11.22
C TYR A 88 -4.73 -0.44 -11.88
N ILE A 89 -4.17 0.54 -11.16
CA ILE A 89 -3.01 1.30 -11.63
C ILE A 89 -1.82 0.36 -11.89
N ALA A 90 -1.57 -0.59 -10.98
CA ALA A 90 -0.51 -1.57 -11.11
C ALA A 90 -0.75 -2.55 -12.28
N TRP A 91 -2.01 -2.93 -12.53
CA TRP A 91 -2.40 -3.89 -13.57
C TRP A 91 -2.29 -3.32 -14.99
N TYR A 92 -2.72 -2.08 -15.18
CA TYR A 92 -2.82 -1.46 -16.50
C TYR A 92 -1.68 -0.45 -16.75
N PRO A 93 -1.74 0.82 -16.29
CA PRO A 93 -0.79 1.83 -16.73
C PRO A 93 0.63 1.59 -16.19
N PHE A 94 0.78 1.04 -14.98
CA PHE A 94 2.09 0.66 -14.47
C PHE A 94 2.71 -0.47 -15.31
N ARG A 95 1.92 -1.48 -15.70
CA ARG A 95 2.36 -2.57 -16.59
C ARG A 95 2.76 -2.05 -17.97
N ASN A 96 2.08 -1.02 -18.47
CA ASN A 96 2.42 -0.29 -19.70
C ASN A 96 3.64 0.65 -19.54
N LYS A 97 4.23 0.72 -18.34
CA LYS A 97 5.39 1.56 -18.01
C LYS A 97 5.10 3.06 -18.16
N GLU A 98 3.86 3.45 -17.92
CA GLU A 98 3.44 4.84 -17.98
C GLU A 98 3.97 5.59 -16.75
N ARG A 99 4.73 6.67 -16.98
CA ARG A 99 5.39 7.43 -15.90
C ARG A 99 4.42 8.03 -14.90
N TRP A 100 3.26 8.48 -15.37
CA TRP A 100 2.25 9.05 -14.48
C TRP A 100 1.78 8.01 -13.46
N ALA A 101 1.64 6.73 -13.83
CA ALA A 101 1.26 5.68 -12.88
C ALA A 101 2.29 5.53 -11.76
N ARG A 102 3.58 5.48 -12.10
CA ARG A 102 4.67 5.45 -11.10
C ARG A 102 4.63 6.69 -10.21
N ASN A 103 4.51 7.88 -10.80
CA ASN A 103 4.51 9.15 -10.07
C ASN A 103 3.28 9.28 -9.15
N SER A 104 2.10 8.82 -9.59
CA SER A 104 0.88 8.78 -8.80
C SER A 104 1.04 7.88 -7.58
N ILE A 105 1.67 6.70 -7.73
CA ILE A 105 1.95 5.81 -6.60
C ILE A 105 2.89 6.50 -5.60
N ILE A 106 4.00 7.09 -6.08
CA ILE A 106 4.96 7.80 -5.23
C ILE A 106 4.29 8.96 -4.49
N ALA A 107 3.53 9.79 -5.20
CA ALA A 107 2.87 10.95 -4.61
C ALA A 107 1.81 10.54 -3.58
N ALA A 108 0.91 9.61 -3.93
CA ALA A 108 -0.16 9.18 -3.03
C ALA A 108 0.40 8.50 -1.77
N PHE A 109 1.35 7.57 -1.91
CA PHE A 109 1.97 6.92 -0.74
C PHE A 109 2.86 7.88 0.04
N GLY A 110 3.56 8.80 -0.62
CA GLY A 110 4.40 9.80 0.02
C GLY A 110 3.59 10.77 0.87
N ILE A 111 2.44 11.22 0.39
CA ILE A 111 1.52 12.06 1.17
C ILE A 111 0.95 11.26 2.35
N TRP A 112 0.43 10.06 2.09
CA TRP A 112 -0.16 9.22 3.13
C TRP A 112 0.84 8.91 4.26
N ILE A 113 2.06 8.45 3.92
CA ILE A 113 3.06 8.09 4.94
C ILE A 113 3.50 9.29 5.76
N THR A 114 3.59 10.48 5.14
CA THR A 114 3.98 11.72 5.82
C THR A 114 2.90 12.14 6.83
N LEU A 115 1.63 12.17 6.40
CA LEU A 115 0.52 12.55 7.24
C LEU A 115 0.29 11.55 8.38
N ASP A 116 0.24 10.26 8.07
CA ASP A 116 0.00 9.21 9.05
C ASP A 116 1.13 9.14 10.08
N SER A 117 2.39 9.21 9.65
CA SER A 117 3.54 9.23 10.56
C SER A 117 3.57 10.49 11.41
N GLY A 118 3.22 11.65 10.84
CA GLY A 118 3.14 12.92 11.58
C GLY A 118 2.13 12.85 12.72
N VAL A 119 0.93 12.30 12.46
CA VAL A 119 -0.10 12.09 13.49
C VAL A 119 0.37 11.08 14.54
N CYS A 120 1.01 9.98 14.13
CA CYS A 120 1.54 8.99 15.07
C CYS A 120 2.63 9.56 15.98
N LEU A 121 3.51 10.43 15.46
CA LEU A 121 4.52 11.11 16.26
C LEU A 121 3.87 12.04 17.29
N TYR A 122 2.84 12.80 16.88
CA TYR A 122 2.13 13.73 17.75
C TYR A 122 1.41 13.02 18.92
N TYR A 123 0.76 11.89 18.67
CA TYR A 123 0.05 11.10 19.69
C TYR A 123 0.89 9.99 20.34
N HIS A 124 2.21 9.95 20.08
CA HIS A 124 3.12 8.91 20.60
C HIS A 124 2.77 7.46 20.22
N VAL A 125 2.09 7.27 19.08
CA VAL A 125 1.70 5.95 18.54
C VAL A 125 2.84 5.35 17.70
N PHE A 126 4.01 5.18 18.29
CA PHE A 126 5.23 4.78 17.56
C PHE A 126 5.14 3.40 16.91
N PHE A 127 4.41 2.47 17.51
CA PHE A 127 4.27 1.12 16.96
C PHE A 127 3.60 1.13 15.58
N GLN A 128 2.68 2.07 15.31
CA GLN A 128 2.04 2.24 14.01
C GLN A 128 3.04 2.68 12.93
N ILE A 129 3.98 3.55 13.28
CA ILE A 129 5.05 3.98 12.36
C ILE A 129 5.89 2.77 11.91
N TRP A 130 6.31 1.92 12.85
CA TRP A 130 7.16 0.77 12.53
C TRP A 130 6.39 -0.38 11.88
N MET A 131 5.21 -0.71 12.39
CA MET A 131 4.45 -1.89 11.98
C MET A 131 3.64 -1.66 10.70
N ILE A 132 3.07 -0.46 10.53
CA ILE A 132 2.17 -0.16 9.41
C ILE A 132 2.91 0.67 8.37
N ASN A 133 3.50 1.80 8.75
CA ASN A 133 4.04 2.75 7.78
C ASN A 133 5.33 2.24 7.13
N LEU A 134 6.31 1.82 7.94
CA LEU A 134 7.57 1.28 7.44
C LEU A 134 7.35 -0.03 6.67
N PHE A 135 6.49 -0.92 7.18
CA PHE A 135 6.16 -2.16 6.47
C PHE A 135 5.51 -1.88 5.11
N SER A 136 4.48 -1.02 5.06
CA SER A 136 3.81 -0.65 3.82
C SER A 136 4.78 0.03 2.85
N PHE A 137 5.63 0.93 3.36
CA PHE A 137 6.69 1.56 2.58
C PHE A 137 7.59 0.52 1.92
N LEU A 138 8.11 -0.46 2.66
CA LEU A 138 8.99 -1.49 2.11
C LEU A 138 8.27 -2.32 1.03
N VAL A 139 7.02 -2.73 1.28
CA VAL A 139 6.24 -3.53 0.32
C VAL A 139 6.03 -2.79 -1.01
N LYS A 140 5.93 -1.46 -1.01
CA LYS A 140 5.63 -0.66 -2.22
C LYS A 140 6.87 0.01 -2.83
N ALA A 141 7.82 0.44 -2.01
CA ALA A 141 9.04 1.09 -2.46
C ALA A 141 9.95 0.12 -3.23
N LEU A 142 10.02 -1.15 -2.82
CA LEU A 142 10.84 -2.16 -3.50
C LEU A 142 10.46 -2.32 -4.99
N PRO A 143 9.17 -2.56 -5.35
CA PRO A 143 8.75 -2.55 -6.74
C PRO A 143 9.14 -1.30 -7.51
N LEU A 144 8.96 -0.12 -6.91
CA LEU A 144 9.25 1.17 -7.56
C LEU A 144 10.75 1.34 -7.82
N PHE A 145 11.59 0.97 -6.86
CA PHE A 145 13.04 1.03 -6.96
C PHE A 145 13.55 0.10 -8.08
N PHE A 146 13.14 -1.16 -8.07
CA PHE A 146 13.63 -2.14 -9.06
C PHE A 146 13.04 -1.93 -10.46
N THR A 147 11.87 -1.29 -10.57
CA THR A 147 11.25 -0.99 -11.86
C THR A 147 11.57 0.40 -12.39
N TRP A 148 12.30 1.24 -11.65
CA TRP A 148 12.54 2.65 -11.96
C TRP A 148 12.99 2.91 -13.40
N LYS A 149 13.96 2.12 -13.86
CA LYS A 149 14.58 2.23 -15.20
C LYS A 149 13.67 1.85 -16.37
N TYR A 150 12.54 1.19 -16.11
CA TYR A 150 11.64 0.72 -17.17
C TYR A 150 10.68 1.80 -17.68
N PHE A 151 10.55 2.92 -16.94
CA PHE A 151 9.69 4.04 -17.28
C PHE A 151 10.45 5.08 -18.13
N ARG A 152 10.41 4.98 -19.47
CA ARG A 152 11.04 5.95 -20.40
C ARG A 152 10.14 7.16 -20.67
N ASP A 153 10.76 8.26 -21.09
CA ASP A 153 10.09 9.52 -21.43
C ASP A 153 9.36 9.40 -22.76
N ALA A 154 8.08 9.77 -22.79
CA ALA A 154 7.36 9.96 -24.04
C ALA A 154 7.97 11.08 -24.90
N SER A 155 8.65 12.06 -24.28
CA SER A 155 9.27 13.20 -24.96
C SER A 155 10.54 12.87 -25.77
N SER A 156 11.00 11.63 -25.77
CA SER A 156 12.20 11.23 -26.54
C SER A 156 11.92 10.78 -27.99
N THR A 157 10.67 10.86 -28.46
CA THR A 157 10.26 10.33 -29.77
C THR A 157 9.81 11.39 -30.78
N ASP A 158 9.53 12.63 -30.36
CA ASP A 158 8.94 13.66 -31.24
C ASP A 158 9.94 14.51 -32.05
N HIS A 159 11.24 14.41 -31.79
CA HIS A 159 12.23 15.21 -32.53
C HIS A 159 12.82 14.54 -33.78
N SER A 160 12.27 13.40 -34.24
CA SER A 160 12.80 12.67 -35.41
C SER A 160 11.91 12.69 -36.66
N VAL A 161 10.80 13.45 -36.65
CA VAL A 161 9.85 13.53 -37.79
C VAL A 161 9.74 14.96 -38.35
N ALA A 162 10.55 15.90 -37.86
CA ALA A 162 10.61 17.26 -38.38
C ALA A 162 12.03 17.57 -38.89
N SER A 163 12.42 16.96 -40.00
CA SER A 163 13.57 17.37 -40.82
C SER A 163 13.34 17.01 -42.27
#